data_AF-G7I6W9-F1
#
_entry.id   AF-G7I6W9-F1
#
_cell.length_a   1.000
_cell.length_b   1.000
_cell.length_c   1.000
_cell.angle_alpha   90.00
_cell.angle_beta   90.00
_cell.angle_gamma   90.00
#
_symmetry.space_group_name_H-M   'P 1'
#
loop_
_entity.id
_entity.type
_entity.pdbx_description
1 polymer ?
#
loop_
_entity_poly.entity_id
_entity_poly.type
_entity_poly.pdbx_seq_one_letter_code
_entity_poly.pdbx_strand_id
1 'polypeptide(L)'
;MAKTCCFNGKSPTIALHFHSQTRTPPLQLRKQHCSNSYTPSSRNTCAIYNMVREKNETPQVLKIAVSGVTELLRLFSPPQQTSVLSDDIEKQNNDSTVSSVEDVLIIIKSDYDNDYFVTGNFTSSIYTENCIFEDPTIKFSGRDLYARNLKLLVPFFDCASIKLLKIEKEVESDTNFLRASWKLRTNLKLPWRPLIAIDGSTSYELNEDFKIVRHVESWNVSALEAVLQIFKFEKPGG
;
A
#
# COMPACT_ATOMS: atom_id res chain seq x y z
N MET A 1 -19.09 -5.78 -13.40
CA MET A 1 -18.59 -6.74 -12.38
C MET A 1 -17.36 -7.45 -12.92
N ALA A 2 -16.25 -7.40 -12.19
CA ALA A 2 -15.12 -8.28 -12.47
C ALA A 2 -15.59 -9.73 -12.26
N LYS A 3 -15.23 -10.65 -13.15
CA LYS A 3 -15.47 -12.08 -12.92
C LYS A 3 -14.47 -12.53 -11.85
N THR A 4 -14.93 -13.18 -10.79
CA THR A 4 -14.02 -13.86 -9.85
C THR A 4 -13.65 -15.20 -10.49
N CYS A 5 -12.37 -15.41 -10.78
CA CYS A 5 -11.88 -16.67 -11.34
C CYS A 5 -11.01 -17.40 -10.29
N CYS A 6 -11.16 -18.72 -10.19
CA CYS A 6 -10.31 -19.52 -9.32
C CYS A 6 -8.90 -19.62 -9.91
N PHE A 7 -7.97 -18.80 -9.44
CA PHE A 7 -6.54 -18.97 -9.75
C PHE A 7 -6.01 -20.23 -9.05
N ASN A 8 -6.01 -21.36 -9.75
CA ASN A 8 -5.25 -22.55 -9.36
C ASN A 8 -3.84 -22.46 -9.98
N GLY A 9 -2.92 -21.78 -9.29
CA GLY A 9 -1.52 -21.71 -9.69
C GLY A 9 -0.62 -21.73 -8.46
N LYS A 10 0.28 -22.71 -8.38
CA LYS A 10 1.36 -22.73 -7.38
C LYS A 10 2.21 -21.48 -7.57
N SER A 11 2.32 -20.65 -6.53
CA SER A 11 3.33 -19.59 -6.49
C SER A 11 4.71 -20.22 -6.70
N PRO A 12 5.61 -19.64 -7.52
CA PRO A 12 7.01 -20.03 -7.51
C PRO A 12 7.57 -19.72 -6.12
N THR A 13 7.94 -20.76 -5.38
CA THR A 13 8.65 -20.64 -4.10
C THR A 13 10.03 -20.06 -4.38
N ILE A 14 10.21 -18.76 -4.16
CA ILE A 14 11.54 -18.17 -4.05
C ILE A 14 12.01 -18.46 -2.62
N ALA A 15 13.01 -19.33 -2.49
CA ALA A 15 13.66 -19.62 -1.22
C ALA A 15 14.36 -18.35 -0.71
N LEU A 16 13.89 -17.80 0.40
CA LEU A 16 14.57 -16.74 1.13
C LEU A 16 15.75 -17.37 1.89
N HIS A 17 16.94 -17.33 1.31
CA HIS A 17 18.17 -17.59 2.05
C HIS A 17 18.48 -16.37 2.94
N PHE A 18 18.06 -16.44 4.20
CA PHE A 18 18.59 -15.57 5.25
C PHE A 18 20.05 -15.94 5.50
N HIS A 19 20.98 -15.08 5.07
CA HIS A 19 22.36 -15.11 5.56
C HIS A 19 22.47 -14.15 6.75
N SER A 20 22.45 -14.70 7.96
CA SER A 20 22.97 -14.02 9.14
C SER A 20 24.50 -14.08 9.10
N GLN A 21 25.17 -12.96 8.87
CA GLN A 21 26.60 -12.85 9.16
C GLN A 21 26.81 -11.91 10.33
N THR A 22 27.23 -12.50 11.44
CA THR A 22 27.75 -11.83 12.64
C THR A 22 29.27 -11.66 12.56
N ARG A 23 29.75 -10.57 13.18
CA ARG A 23 31.09 -10.29 13.75
C ARG A 23 32.16 -9.67 12.84
N THR A 24 32.65 -8.51 13.27
CA THR A 24 34.06 -8.21 13.72
C THR A 24 34.17 -6.69 14.07
N PRO A 25 35.26 -6.17 14.67
CA PRO A 25 35.67 -6.22 16.09
C PRO A 25 35.81 -4.80 16.73
N PRO A 26 36.15 -4.66 18.03
CA PRO A 26 36.19 -3.34 18.70
C PRO A 26 37.54 -2.63 18.52
N LEU A 27 37.50 -1.36 18.14
CA LEU A 27 38.66 -0.46 18.16
C LEU A 27 38.88 0.05 19.59
N GLN A 28 39.92 -0.44 20.25
CA GLN A 28 40.49 0.20 21.43
C GLN A 28 41.25 1.46 21.01
N LEU A 29 40.93 2.61 21.61
CA LEU A 29 41.79 3.79 21.55
C LEU A 29 42.33 4.12 22.95
N ARG A 30 43.65 4.20 22.95
CA ARG A 30 44.62 4.35 24.04
C ARG A 30 44.44 5.65 24.83
N LYS A 31 44.43 5.54 26.16
CA LYS A 31 44.59 6.66 27.10
C LYS A 31 45.95 7.33 26.93
N GLN A 32 45.96 8.66 26.78
CA GLN A 32 47.09 9.52 27.14
C GLN A 32 46.57 10.64 28.04
N HIS A 33 47.35 10.93 29.09
CA HIS A 33 47.03 11.82 30.19
C HIS A 33 47.87 13.11 30.08
N CYS A 34 47.47 14.14 30.86
CA CYS A 34 48.12 15.43 31.14
C CYS A 34 47.76 16.57 30.15
N SER A 35 47.42 17.80 30.55
CA SER A 35 47.25 18.49 31.84
C SER A 35 46.43 19.78 31.65
N ASN A 36 45.82 20.28 32.75
CA ASN A 36 45.20 21.59 33.01
C ASN A 36 45.33 22.72 31.96
N SER A 37 44.24 23.47 31.73
CA SER A 37 44.04 24.78 32.38
C SER A 37 42.77 25.56 31.95
N TYR A 38 42.20 26.30 32.92
CA TYR A 38 41.26 27.45 32.89
C TYR A 38 39.86 27.36 32.21
N THR A 39 38.81 27.61 33.03
CA THR A 39 37.43 28.04 32.66
C THR A 39 37.37 29.59 32.60
N PRO A 40 36.23 30.30 32.32
CA PRO A 40 34.86 29.90 31.91
C PRO A 40 34.28 30.73 30.71
N SER A 41 33.13 30.35 30.14
CA SER A 41 31.99 31.26 29.81
C SER A 41 30.97 30.69 28.79
N SER A 42 29.73 30.58 29.27
CA SER A 42 28.43 30.92 28.65
C SER A 42 28.10 30.59 27.17
N ARG A 43 26.94 29.90 27.05
CA ARG A 43 25.89 30.02 26.02
C ARG A 43 26.23 29.57 24.59
N ASN A 44 25.70 28.41 24.20
CA ASN A 44 24.69 28.32 23.13
C ASN A 44 24.07 26.91 23.07
N THR A 45 22.83 26.84 23.52
CA THR A 45 21.87 25.76 23.35
C THR A 45 21.39 25.65 21.90
N CYS A 46 21.03 24.41 21.52
CA CYS A 46 20.08 24.06 20.47
C CYS A 46 20.56 24.16 19.01
N ALA A 47 21.20 23.10 18.53
CA ALA A 47 21.22 22.73 17.11
C ALA A 47 21.42 21.21 16.95
N ILE A 48 20.60 20.41 17.64
CA ILE A 48 20.37 19.01 17.28
C ILE A 48 18.87 18.90 17.04
N TYR A 49 18.47 19.13 15.79
CA TYR A 49 17.29 18.56 15.12
C TYR A 49 17.21 19.23 13.75
N ASN A 50 18.10 18.81 12.85
CA ASN A 50 17.94 18.98 11.40
C ASN A 50 18.72 17.85 10.73
N MET A 51 18.21 16.62 10.88
CA MET A 51 18.56 15.53 9.99
C MET A 51 17.28 14.97 9.37
N VAL A 52 17.23 15.13 8.04
CA VAL A 52 16.49 14.33 7.07
C VAL A 52 14.97 14.46 7.11
N ARG A 53 14.47 15.58 6.56
CA ARG A 53 13.21 15.56 5.83
C ARG A 53 13.48 14.85 4.50
N GLU A 54 13.38 13.53 4.48
CA GLU A 54 13.46 12.74 3.25
C GLU A 54 12.23 13.09 2.40
N LYS A 55 12.47 13.77 1.28
CA LYS A 55 11.42 14.13 0.33
C LYS A 55 11.21 12.89 -0.53
N ASN A 56 10.11 12.17 -0.29
CA ASN A 56 9.71 10.99 -1.07
C ASN A 56 9.33 11.37 -2.50
N GLU A 57 10.32 11.71 -3.33
CA GLU A 57 10.13 11.88 -4.77
C GLU A 57 10.23 10.52 -5.46
N THR A 58 9.22 10.16 -6.25
CA THR A 58 9.25 8.93 -7.04
C THR A 58 10.41 8.97 -8.06
N PRO A 59 11.17 7.87 -8.22
CA PRO A 59 12.28 7.81 -9.17
C PRO A 59 11.85 8.18 -10.60
N GLN A 60 12.70 8.86 -11.37
CA GLN A 60 12.38 9.32 -12.73
C GLN A 60 11.93 8.19 -13.66
N VAL A 61 12.60 7.03 -13.59
CA VAL A 61 12.23 5.85 -14.38
C VAL A 61 10.82 5.38 -14.06
N LEU A 62 10.44 5.41 -12.78
CA LEU A 62 9.11 5.03 -12.35
C LEU A 62 8.05 6.01 -12.87
N LYS A 63 8.34 7.32 -12.88
CA LYS A 63 7.45 8.33 -13.48
C LYS A 63 7.20 8.07 -14.96
N ILE A 64 8.24 7.72 -15.73
CA ILE A 64 8.12 7.39 -17.15
C ILE A 64 7.27 6.12 -17.33
N ALA A 65 7.54 5.08 -16.54
CA ALA A 65 6.81 3.82 -16.62
C ALA A 65 5.32 3.98 -16.28
N VAL A 66 5.00 4.69 -15.19
CA VAL A 66 3.61 4.99 -14.79
C VAL A 66 2.91 5.84 -15.84
N SER A 67 3.59 6.85 -16.41
CA SER A 67 3.06 7.64 -17.53
C SER A 67 2.68 6.75 -18.73
N GLY A 68 3.56 5.81 -19.10
CA GLY A 68 3.29 4.84 -20.16
C GLY A 68 2.07 3.95 -19.87
N VAL A 69 1.90 3.49 -18.63
CA VAL A 69 0.70 2.75 -18.20
C VAL A 69 -0.54 3.61 -18.36
N THR A 70 -0.51 4.87 -17.89
CA THR A 70 -1.67 5.75 -17.95
C THR A 70 -2.08 6.06 -19.39
N GLU A 71 -1.14 6.26 -20.30
CA GLU A 71 -1.45 6.45 -21.73
C GLU A 71 -2.03 5.19 -22.36
N LEU A 72 -1.49 4.01 -22.03
CA LEU A 72 -2.07 2.74 -22.48
C LEU A 72 -3.50 2.55 -21.98
N LEU A 73 -3.75 2.78 -20.69
CA LEU A 73 -5.10 2.71 -20.14
C LEU A 73 -6.02 3.70 -20.84
N ARG A 74 -5.55 4.91 -21.17
CA ARG A 74 -6.34 5.90 -21.91
C ARG A 74 -6.73 5.40 -23.31
N LEU A 75 -5.81 4.75 -24.03
CA LEU A 75 -6.07 4.18 -25.36
C LEU A 75 -7.05 2.99 -25.32
N PHE A 76 -7.03 2.21 -24.23
CA PHE A 76 -7.82 0.99 -24.09
C PHE A 76 -8.97 1.10 -23.09
N SER A 77 -9.23 2.31 -22.58
CA SER A 77 -10.37 2.61 -21.72
C SER A 77 -11.66 2.30 -22.47
N PRO A 78 -12.55 1.47 -21.92
CA PRO A 78 -13.90 1.32 -22.48
C PRO A 78 -14.56 2.70 -22.58
N PRO A 79 -15.31 3.00 -23.66
CA PRO A 79 -16.08 4.22 -23.73
C PRO A 79 -17.03 4.23 -22.52
N GLN A 80 -16.87 5.24 -21.66
CA GLN A 80 -17.84 5.51 -20.61
C GLN A 80 -19.17 5.76 -21.33
N GLN A 81 -20.13 4.82 -21.21
CA GLN A 81 -21.52 5.23 -21.37
C GLN A 81 -21.76 6.24 -20.27
N THR A 82 -21.76 7.51 -20.63
CA THR A 82 -22.32 8.62 -19.87
C THR A 82 -23.84 8.44 -19.80
N SER A 83 -24.31 7.32 -19.27
CA SER A 83 -25.55 7.32 -18.51
C SER A 83 -25.19 8.05 -17.23
N VAL A 84 -25.71 9.28 -17.11
CA VAL A 84 -25.88 10.06 -15.87
C VAL A 84 -25.12 9.43 -14.71
N LEU A 85 -23.96 10.00 -14.34
CA LEU A 85 -23.38 9.81 -13.02
C LEU A 85 -24.40 10.39 -12.03
N SER A 86 -25.45 9.63 -11.77
CA SER A 86 -26.34 9.84 -10.67
C SER A 86 -25.43 9.83 -9.45
N ASP A 87 -25.58 10.88 -8.67
CA ASP A 87 -24.99 11.09 -7.36
C ASP A 87 -25.56 10.06 -6.37
N ASP A 88 -25.59 8.80 -6.75
CA ASP A 88 -25.94 7.67 -5.91
C ASP A 88 -24.62 7.11 -5.37
N ILE A 89 -23.93 7.97 -4.60
CA ILE A 89 -23.28 7.45 -3.41
C ILE A 89 -24.44 6.88 -2.60
N GLU A 90 -24.76 5.60 -2.81
CA GLU A 90 -25.49 4.83 -1.82
C GLU A 90 -24.69 5.00 -0.52
N LYS A 91 -25.16 5.92 0.31
CA LYS A 91 -24.96 5.91 1.74
C LYS A 91 -25.64 4.63 2.23
N GLN A 92 -24.99 3.50 1.99
CA GLN A 92 -25.04 2.39 2.92
C GLN A 92 -24.22 2.86 4.13
N ASN A 93 -24.79 3.82 4.86
CA ASN A 93 -24.51 4.00 6.27
C ASN A 93 -25.07 2.74 6.94
N ASN A 94 -24.34 1.64 6.83
CA ASN A 94 -24.23 0.80 8.00
C ASN A 94 -23.53 1.68 9.03
N ASP A 95 -24.34 2.38 9.81
CA ASP A 95 -23.96 2.97 11.09
C ASP A 95 -23.68 1.81 12.06
N SER A 96 -22.74 0.94 11.64
CA SER A 96 -22.04 0.02 12.49
C SER A 96 -21.24 0.93 13.39
N THR A 97 -21.76 1.16 14.59
CA THR A 97 -21.07 1.91 15.62
C THR A 97 -19.78 1.17 15.95
N VAL A 98 -18.70 1.53 15.27
CA VAL A 98 -17.36 0.98 15.52
C VAL A 98 -16.97 1.44 16.93
N SER A 99 -16.87 0.49 17.85
CA SER A 99 -16.64 0.76 19.27
C SER A 99 -15.29 0.21 19.75
N SER A 100 -14.61 -0.57 18.91
CA SER A 100 -13.36 -1.22 19.24
C SER A 100 -12.48 -1.49 18.01
N VAL A 101 -11.22 -1.82 18.25
CA VAL A 101 -10.28 -2.30 17.22
C VAL A 101 -10.74 -3.62 16.59
N GLU A 102 -11.43 -4.48 17.36
CA GLU A 102 -11.94 -5.75 16.86
C GLU A 102 -13.06 -5.55 15.82
N ASP A 103 -13.92 -4.54 16.03
CA ASP A 103 -14.95 -4.17 15.05
C ASP A 103 -14.32 -3.77 13.71
N VAL A 104 -13.27 -2.94 13.75
CA VAL A 104 -12.52 -2.53 12.56
C VAL A 104 -11.89 -3.75 11.87
N LEU A 105 -11.30 -4.66 12.64
CA LEU A 105 -10.68 -5.87 12.12
C LEU A 105 -11.71 -6.77 11.42
N ILE A 106 -12.90 -6.94 11.98
CA ILE A 106 -14.01 -7.68 11.37
C ILE A 106 -14.44 -7.04 10.05
N ILE A 107 -14.59 -5.70 10.03
CA ILE A 107 -14.96 -4.97 8.83
C ILE A 107 -13.90 -5.13 7.74
N ILE A 108 -12.61 -4.99 8.08
CA ILE A 108 -11.52 -5.18 7.11
C ILE A 108 -11.55 -6.61 6.54
N LYS A 109 -11.73 -7.64 7.37
CA LYS A 109 -11.88 -9.03 6.90
C LYS A 109 -13.04 -9.14 5.90
N SER A 110 -14.19 -8.56 6.22
CA SER A 110 -15.34 -8.55 5.33
C SER A 110 -15.08 -7.80 4.02
N ASP A 111 -14.33 -6.70 4.04
CA ASP A 111 -13.93 -5.98 2.84
C ASP A 111 -13.03 -6.85 1.93
N TYR A 112 -12.07 -7.59 2.52
CA TYR A 112 -11.26 -8.54 1.76
C TYR A 112 -12.08 -9.71 1.19
N ASP A 113 -13.03 -10.26 1.94
CA ASP A 113 -13.92 -11.32 1.46
C ASP A 113 -14.80 -10.86 0.28
N ASN A 114 -15.08 -9.55 0.20
CA ASN A 114 -15.79 -8.90 -0.90
C ASN A 114 -14.85 -8.37 -2.00
N ASP A 115 -13.57 -8.75 -1.98
CA ASP A 115 -12.58 -8.36 -2.97
C ASP A 115 -12.49 -6.81 -3.16
N TYR A 116 -12.60 -6.04 -2.06
CA TYR A 116 -12.84 -4.58 -2.09
C TYR A 116 -11.95 -3.81 -3.07
N PHE A 117 -10.67 -4.19 -3.18
CA PHE A 117 -9.70 -3.50 -4.01
C PHE A 117 -10.06 -3.61 -5.50
N VAL A 118 -10.56 -4.77 -5.93
CA VAL A 118 -10.87 -5.03 -7.35
C VAL A 118 -12.35 -4.81 -7.68
N THR A 119 -13.21 -4.69 -6.67
CA THR A 119 -14.62 -4.30 -6.82
C THR A 119 -14.85 -2.79 -6.61
N GLY A 120 -13.93 -2.11 -5.92
CA GLY A 120 -14.07 -0.70 -5.51
C GLY A 120 -15.03 -0.48 -4.34
N ASN A 121 -15.48 -1.56 -3.69
CA ASN A 121 -16.48 -1.53 -2.63
C ASN A 121 -15.83 -1.83 -1.28
N PHE A 122 -15.36 -0.79 -0.60
CA PHE A 122 -14.80 -0.88 0.75
C PHE A 122 -15.69 -0.13 1.73
N THR A 123 -15.62 -0.51 3.01
CA THR A 123 -16.41 0.12 4.07
C THR A 123 -15.81 1.46 4.44
N SER A 124 -16.14 2.49 3.66
CA SER A 124 -15.51 3.80 3.79
C SER A 124 -15.74 4.47 5.15
N SER A 125 -16.84 4.14 5.85
CA SER A 125 -17.17 4.73 7.15
C SER A 125 -16.11 4.47 8.24
N ILE A 126 -15.23 3.46 8.11
CA ILE A 126 -14.15 3.21 9.08
C ILE A 126 -12.92 4.09 8.87
N TYR A 127 -12.89 4.91 7.81
CA TYR A 127 -11.77 5.80 7.49
C TYR A 127 -12.09 7.25 7.87
N THR A 128 -11.08 8.03 8.28
CA THR A 128 -11.24 9.48 8.39
C THR A 128 -11.33 10.13 7.02
N GLU A 129 -11.99 11.29 6.92
CA GLU A 129 -12.15 12.02 5.66
C GLU A 129 -10.79 12.33 5.00
N ASN A 130 -9.80 12.71 5.81
CA ASN A 130 -8.44 13.06 5.40
C ASN A 130 -7.43 11.91 5.52
N CYS A 131 -7.88 10.65 5.57
CA CYS A 131 -7.00 9.49 5.66
C CYS A 131 -5.89 9.55 4.60
N ILE A 132 -4.66 9.21 5.00
CA ILE A 132 -3.49 9.14 4.11
C ILE A 132 -3.46 7.76 3.48
N PHE A 133 -3.32 7.72 2.16
CA PHE A 133 -3.13 6.51 1.37
C PHE A 133 -1.75 6.55 0.74
N GLU A 134 -0.98 5.49 0.90
CA GLU A 134 0.40 5.39 0.41
C GLU A 134 0.68 3.98 -0.08
N ASP A 135 1.25 3.86 -1.27
CA ASP A 135 1.77 2.63 -1.83
C ASP A 135 3.17 2.89 -2.42
N PRO A 136 3.89 1.87 -2.92
CA PRO A 136 5.23 2.05 -3.49
C PRO A 136 5.32 3.01 -4.70
N THR A 137 4.20 3.40 -5.30
CA THR A 137 4.10 4.26 -6.49
C THR A 137 3.59 5.66 -6.18
N ILE A 138 2.68 5.84 -5.21
CA ILE A 138 1.99 7.10 -4.96
C ILE A 138 1.66 7.31 -3.48
N LYS A 139 1.49 8.58 -3.12
CA LYS A 139 1.01 9.02 -1.80
C LYS A 139 0.03 10.16 -1.97
N PHE A 140 -1.12 10.07 -1.32
CA PHE A 140 -2.14 11.11 -1.31
C PHE A 140 -2.99 11.06 -0.03
N SER A 141 -3.91 12.01 0.15
CA SER A 141 -4.86 12.05 1.26
C SER A 141 -6.27 12.30 0.74
N GLY A 142 -7.25 11.65 1.38
CA GLY A 142 -8.67 11.83 1.08
C GLY A 142 -9.42 10.52 0.83
N ARG A 143 -10.36 10.18 1.72
CA ARG A 143 -11.19 8.95 1.64
C ARG A 143 -11.99 8.88 0.33
N ASP A 144 -12.65 9.97 -0.05
CA ASP A 144 -13.47 9.99 -1.27
C ASP A 144 -12.62 9.95 -2.54
N LEU A 145 -11.39 10.48 -2.50
CA LEU A 145 -10.43 10.34 -3.59
C LEU A 145 -9.99 8.88 -3.75
N TYR A 146 -9.70 8.18 -2.66
CA TYR A 146 -9.39 6.75 -2.69
C TYR A 146 -10.55 5.93 -3.27
N ALA A 147 -11.78 6.19 -2.83
CA ALA A 147 -12.98 5.54 -3.35
C ALA A 147 -13.14 5.72 -4.88
N ARG A 148 -12.93 6.94 -5.39
CA ARG A 148 -12.96 7.21 -6.83
C ARG A 148 -11.83 6.49 -7.56
N ASN A 149 -10.61 6.51 -7.03
CA ASN A 149 -9.46 5.85 -7.64
C ASN A 149 -9.67 4.34 -7.78
N LEU A 150 -10.19 3.67 -6.75
CA LEU A 150 -10.52 2.24 -6.86
C LEU A 150 -11.56 1.99 -7.97
N LYS A 151 -12.66 2.76 -7.99
CA LYS A 151 -13.71 2.62 -9.00
C LYS A 151 -13.21 2.84 -10.44
N LEU A 152 -12.21 3.70 -10.64
CA LEU A 152 -11.59 3.93 -11.96
C LEU A 152 -10.80 2.71 -12.46
N LEU A 153 -10.28 1.87 -11.57
CA LEU A 153 -9.50 0.68 -11.93
C LEU A 153 -10.39 -0.52 -12.31
N VAL A 154 -11.57 -0.62 -11.69
CA VAL A 154 -12.50 -1.77 -11.85
C VAL A 154 -12.75 -2.19 -13.32
N PRO A 155 -12.96 -1.26 -14.29
CA PRO A 155 -13.19 -1.65 -15.68
C PRO A 155 -12.05 -2.47 -16.29
N PHE A 156 -10.81 -2.24 -15.84
CA PHE A 156 -9.62 -2.90 -16.36
C PHE A 156 -9.39 -4.29 -15.78
N PHE A 157 -10.02 -4.64 -14.66
CA PHE A 157 -9.84 -5.95 -14.04
C PHE A 157 -10.64 -7.06 -14.75
N ASP A 158 -9.98 -8.20 -14.95
CA ASP A 158 -10.57 -9.45 -15.43
C ASP A 158 -10.02 -10.63 -14.64
N CYS A 159 -10.90 -11.57 -14.26
CA CYS A 159 -10.54 -12.67 -13.38
C CYS A 159 -9.82 -12.18 -12.12
N ALA A 160 -10.30 -11.13 -11.44
CA ALA A 160 -9.54 -10.49 -10.36
C ALA A 160 -9.88 -11.07 -8.98
N SER A 161 -8.89 -11.11 -8.09
CA SER A 161 -9.07 -11.46 -6.68
C SER A 161 -7.98 -10.85 -5.81
N ILE A 162 -8.35 -10.39 -4.61
CA ILE A 162 -7.42 -10.02 -3.55
C ILE A 162 -7.68 -10.90 -2.32
N LYS A 163 -6.78 -11.83 -2.05
CA LYS A 163 -6.96 -12.80 -0.96
C LYS A 163 -6.24 -12.34 0.29
N LEU A 164 -6.97 -12.17 1.38
CA LEU A 164 -6.40 -11.99 2.71
C LEU A 164 -5.76 -13.30 3.17
N LEU A 165 -4.48 -13.25 3.58
CA LEU A 165 -3.76 -14.38 4.17
C LEU A 165 -3.82 -14.35 5.69
N LYS A 166 -3.62 -13.16 6.26
CA LYS A 166 -3.56 -12.94 7.70
C LYS A 166 -3.89 -11.48 7.97
N ILE A 167 -4.56 -11.21 9.08
CA ILE A 167 -4.65 -9.88 9.67
C ILE A 167 -4.39 -9.99 11.17
N GLU A 168 -3.55 -9.12 11.70
CA GLU A 168 -3.20 -9.11 13.11
C GLU A 168 -3.13 -7.70 13.68
N LYS A 169 -3.37 -7.60 14.99
CA LYS A 169 -3.21 -6.35 15.74
C LYS A 169 -1.75 -6.20 16.14
N GLU A 170 -1.18 -5.05 15.84
CA GLU A 170 0.13 -4.62 16.31
C GLU A 170 -0.07 -3.48 17.31
N VAL A 171 0.50 -3.61 18.51
CA VAL A 171 0.47 -2.55 19.51
C VAL A 171 1.84 -1.91 19.52
N GLU A 172 1.93 -0.69 19.03
CA GLU A 172 3.15 0.11 19.06
C GLU A 172 2.85 1.41 19.80
N SER A 173 3.49 1.60 20.95
CA SER A 173 3.59 2.90 21.64
C SER A 173 2.26 3.66 21.71
N ASP A 174 1.25 3.04 22.33
CA ASP A 174 -0.12 3.54 22.54
C ASP A 174 -1.00 3.75 21.29
N THR A 175 -0.47 3.47 20.09
CA THR A 175 -1.22 3.55 18.83
C THR A 175 -1.69 2.16 18.41
N ASN A 176 -2.93 2.05 17.94
CA ASN A 176 -3.48 0.78 17.45
C ASN A 176 -3.15 0.63 15.96
N PHE A 177 -2.36 -0.38 15.64
CA PHE A 177 -2.11 -0.78 14.26
C PHE A 177 -2.78 -2.10 13.94
N LEU A 178 -3.28 -2.22 12.71
CA LEU A 178 -3.65 -3.50 12.12
C LEU A 178 -2.74 -3.75 10.93
N ARG A 179 -2.21 -4.97 10.81
CA ARG A 179 -1.43 -5.40 9.65
C ARG A 179 -2.14 -6.54 8.94
N ALA A 180 -2.50 -6.32 7.68
CA ALA A 180 -3.02 -7.35 6.80
C ALA A 180 -1.96 -7.80 5.81
N SER A 181 -1.82 -9.10 5.58
CA SER A 181 -0.99 -9.68 4.51
C SER A 181 -1.91 -10.29 3.46
N TRP A 182 -1.66 -10.04 2.19
CA TRP A 182 -2.59 -10.37 1.10
C TRP A 182 -1.88 -10.82 -0.19
N LYS A 183 -2.65 -11.41 -1.11
CA LYS A 183 -2.22 -11.73 -2.48
C LYS A 183 -3.21 -11.19 -3.50
N LEU A 184 -2.73 -10.34 -4.41
CA LEU A 184 -3.47 -9.82 -5.56
C LEU A 184 -3.13 -10.64 -6.81
N ARG A 185 -4.18 -11.07 -7.51
CA ARG A 185 -4.08 -11.70 -8.82
C ARG A 185 -5.18 -11.16 -9.73
N THR A 186 -4.82 -10.72 -10.94
CA THR A 186 -5.79 -10.25 -11.95
C THR A 186 -5.15 -10.29 -13.33
N ASN A 187 -5.97 -10.54 -14.36
CA ASN A 187 -5.60 -10.15 -15.71
C ASN A 187 -6.10 -8.73 -15.96
N LEU A 188 -5.39 -7.95 -16.79
CA LEU A 188 -5.90 -6.67 -17.25
C LEU A 188 -6.62 -6.81 -18.59
N LYS A 189 -7.71 -6.07 -18.79
CA LYS A 189 -8.43 -5.95 -20.06
C LYS A 189 -7.68 -5.05 -21.05
N LEU A 190 -6.45 -5.46 -21.38
CA LEU A 190 -5.64 -4.90 -22.45
C LEU A 190 -5.52 -5.94 -23.58
N PRO A 191 -5.16 -5.56 -24.81
CA PRO A 191 -5.12 -6.50 -25.95
C PRO A 191 -4.29 -7.76 -25.72
N TRP A 192 -3.18 -7.66 -24.98
CA TRP A 192 -2.30 -8.78 -24.64
C TRP A 192 -2.57 -9.40 -23.26
N ARG A 193 -3.66 -8.99 -22.58
CA ARG A 193 -4.19 -9.58 -21.33
C ARG A 193 -3.12 -9.91 -20.27
N PRO A 194 -2.30 -8.94 -19.85
CA PRO A 194 -1.19 -9.22 -18.94
C PRO A 194 -1.69 -9.72 -17.58
N LEU A 195 -0.99 -10.71 -17.04
CA LEU A 195 -1.21 -11.22 -15.68
C LEU A 195 -0.47 -10.36 -14.65
N ILE A 196 -1.22 -9.80 -13.70
CA ILE A 196 -0.70 -9.11 -12.53
C ILE A 196 -0.77 -10.04 -11.32
N ALA A 197 0.35 -10.13 -10.61
CA ALA A 197 0.60 -11.04 -9.53
C ALA A 197 1.52 -10.37 -8.49
N ILE A 198 0.92 -9.92 -7.39
CA ILE A 198 1.63 -9.19 -6.34
C ILE A 198 1.19 -9.76 -4.99
N ASP A 199 2.15 -10.05 -4.13
CA ASP A 199 1.88 -10.38 -2.73
C ASP A 199 2.30 -9.15 -1.90
N GLY A 200 1.58 -8.83 -0.84
CA GLY A 200 1.82 -7.58 -0.13
C GLY A 200 1.28 -7.58 1.29
N SER A 201 1.41 -6.41 1.91
CA SER A 201 0.79 -6.13 3.21
C SER A 201 0.27 -4.71 3.25
N THR A 202 -0.73 -4.49 4.09
CA THR A 202 -1.29 -3.18 4.39
C THR A 202 -1.21 -2.93 5.88
N SER A 203 -0.66 -1.78 6.25
CA SER A 203 -0.70 -1.25 7.62
C SER A 203 -1.83 -0.23 7.72
N TYR A 204 -2.69 -0.41 8.73
CA TYR A 204 -3.76 0.50 9.08
C TYR A 204 -3.45 1.12 10.45
N GLU A 205 -3.31 2.43 10.49
CA GLU A 205 -3.16 3.20 11.74
C GLU A 205 -4.53 3.72 12.17
N LEU A 206 -4.93 3.42 13.41
CA LEU A 206 -6.22 3.83 13.97
C LEU A 206 -6.03 4.95 14.99
N ASN A 207 -6.93 5.94 14.97
CA ASN A 207 -7.01 6.97 16.00
C ASN A 207 -7.81 6.50 17.24
N GLU A 208 -8.01 7.41 18.20
CA GLU A 208 -8.77 7.17 19.44
C GLU A 208 -10.25 6.83 19.20
N ASP A 209 -10.82 7.28 18.07
CA ASP A 209 -12.21 6.97 17.64
C ASP A 209 -12.31 5.67 16.83
N PHE A 210 -11.24 4.86 16.79
CA PHE A 210 -11.13 3.64 15.99
C PHE A 210 -11.36 3.86 14.48
N LYS A 211 -11.02 5.05 13.97
CA LYS A 211 -11.00 5.36 12.53
C LYS A 211 -9.60 5.21 11.96
N ILE A 212 -9.52 4.68 10.76
CA ILE A 212 -8.27 4.56 10.01
C ILE A 212 -7.85 5.95 9.53
N VAL A 213 -6.70 6.41 10.01
CA VAL A 213 -6.07 7.68 9.61
C VAL A 213 -4.97 7.49 8.58
N ARG A 214 -4.38 6.29 8.50
CA ARG A 214 -3.35 5.95 7.51
C ARG A 214 -3.56 4.53 7.00
N HIS A 215 -3.54 4.37 5.69
CA HIS A 215 -3.60 3.12 4.95
C HIS A 215 -2.34 3.05 4.09
N VAL A 216 -1.37 2.23 4.50
CA VAL A 216 -0.06 2.15 3.84
C VAL A 216 0.18 0.74 3.33
N GLU A 217 0.34 0.60 2.02
CA GLU A 217 0.67 -0.66 1.36
C GLU A 217 2.18 -0.85 1.23
N SER A 218 2.60 -2.11 1.25
CA SER A 218 3.95 -2.55 0.94
C SER A 218 3.87 -3.82 0.10
N TRP A 219 4.64 -3.86 -0.99
CA TRP A 219 4.63 -4.97 -1.92
C TRP A 219 5.89 -5.82 -1.77
N ASN A 220 5.80 -7.11 -2.09
CA ASN A 220 6.93 -8.03 -2.12
C ASN A 220 7.87 -7.81 -3.31
N VAL A 221 7.48 -6.95 -4.24
CA VAL A 221 8.23 -6.54 -5.44
C VAL A 221 8.36 -5.03 -5.46
N SER A 222 9.34 -4.50 -6.18
CA SER A 222 9.46 -3.06 -6.38
C SER A 222 8.29 -2.50 -7.21
N ALA A 223 8.04 -1.21 -7.04
CA ALA A 223 7.06 -0.46 -7.84
C ALA A 223 7.30 -0.63 -9.35
N LEU A 224 8.56 -0.60 -9.78
CA LEU A 224 8.92 -0.76 -11.19
C LEU A 224 8.64 -2.19 -11.68
N GLU A 225 8.99 -3.21 -10.91
CA GLU A 225 8.71 -4.60 -11.26
C GLU A 225 7.21 -4.88 -11.38
N ALA A 226 6.40 -4.32 -10.47
CA ALA A 226 4.94 -4.38 -10.53
C ALA A 226 4.40 -3.73 -11.82
N VAL A 227 4.84 -2.50 -12.13
CA VAL A 227 4.45 -1.79 -13.35
C VAL A 227 4.87 -2.56 -14.61
N LEU A 228 6.06 -3.15 -14.63
CA LEU A 228 6.55 -3.94 -15.76
C LEU A 228 5.69 -5.19 -16.03
N GLN A 229 4.94 -5.71 -15.05
CA GLN A 229 4.01 -6.83 -15.31
C GLN A 229 2.94 -6.46 -16.34
N ILE A 230 2.54 -5.19 -16.42
CA ILE A 230 1.54 -4.69 -17.38
C ILE A 230 2.04 -4.84 -18.82
N PHE A 231 3.35 -4.77 -19.05
CA PHE A 231 3.97 -4.86 -20.37
C PHE A 231 4.51 -6.25 -20.71
N LYS A 232 4.27 -7.25 -19.86
CA LYS A 232 4.65 -8.63 -20.16
C LYS A 232 3.67 -9.20 -21.19
N PHE A 233 4.20 -9.50 -22.36
CA PHE A 233 3.49 -10.27 -23.37
C PHE A 233 3.58 -11.75 -22.99
N GLU A 234 2.44 -12.40 -22.75
CA GLU A 234 2.42 -13.86 -22.71
C GLU A 234 2.83 -14.37 -24.10
N LYS A 235 3.88 -15.19 -24.16
CA LYS A 235 4.17 -15.92 -25.39
C LYS A 235 2.97 -16.84 -25.64
N PRO A 236 2.34 -16.83 -26.83
CA PRO A 236 1.33 -17.83 -27.14
C PRO A 236 1.99 -19.20 -26.94
N GLY A 237 1.40 -20.02 -26.06
CA GLY A 237 1.85 -21.39 -25.85
C GLY A 237 1.84 -22.14 -27.17
N GLY A 238 2.99 -22.70 -27.54
CA GLY A 238 3.09 -23.71 -28.59
C GLY A 238 2.67 -25.08 -28.08
#